data_AF-A0A938MTL4-F1
#
_entry.id   AF-A0A938MTL4-F1
#
_cell.length_a   1.000
_cell.length_b   1.000
_cell.length_c   1.000
_cell.angle_alpha   90.00
_cell.angle_beta   90.00
_cell.angle_gamma   90.00
#
_symmetry.space_group_name_H-M   'P 1'
#
loop_
_entity.id
_entity.type
_entity.pdbx_description
1 polymer ?
#
loop_
_entity_poly.entity_id
_entity_poly.type
_entity_poly.pdbx_seq_one_letter_code
_entity_poly.pdbx_strand_id
1 'polypeptide(L)' 'MLRGQSLTIQYLQGGSRGQGRIKLEESEIERLKDAMRVHPHPGVARHQTVQREHYPGITVPLGRPAP' A
#
# COMPACT_ATOMS: atom_id res chain seq x y z
N MET A 1 12.37 7.72 5.03
CA MET A 1 11.51 6.63 4.50
C MET A 1 10.19 7.24 4.06
N LEU A 2 9.68 6.90 2.87
CA LEU A 2 8.43 7.43 2.32
C LEU A 2 7.55 6.25 1.89
N ARG A 3 6.32 6.14 2.41
CA ARG A 3 5.39 5.02 2.11
C ARG A 3 6.00 3.61 2.24
N GLY A 4 6.90 3.41 3.22
CA GLY A 4 7.56 2.11 3.44
C GLY A 4 8.68 1.79 2.45
N GLN A 5 9.01 2.71 1.55
CA GLN A 5 10.16 2.60 0.64
C GLN A 5 11.30 3.51 1.11
N SER A 6 12.53 3.00 1.00
CA SER A 6 13.73 3.80 1.20
C SER A 6 13.99 4.63 -0.05
N LEU A 7 14.06 5.95 0.11
CA LEU A 7 14.38 6.87 -0.97
C LEU A 7 15.53 7.78 -0.54
N THR A 8 16.49 7.94 -1.44
CA THR A 8 17.51 8.99 -1.36
C THR A 8 16.96 10.26 -2.01
N ILE A 9 17.07 11.37 -1.29
CA ILE A 9 16.63 12.69 -1.74
C ILE A 9 17.87 13.52 -2.04
N GLN A 10 17.96 14.05 -3.26
CA GLN A 10 19.02 14.99 -3.62
C GLN A 10 18.57 16.40 -3.30
N TYR A 11 19.35 17.10 -2.48
CA TYR A 11 19.00 18.46 -2.08
C TYR A 11 20.24 19.33 -1.88
N LEU A 12 20.04 20.64 -2.02
CA LEU A 12 21.04 21.63 -1.69
C LEU A 12 20.71 22.27 -0.35
N GLN A 13 21.65 22.20 0.59
CA GLN A 13 21.51 22.78 1.92
C GLN A 13 22.06 24.22 1.91
N GLY A 14 21.25 25.19 2.34
CA GLY A 14 21.60 26.60 2.41
C GLY A 14 21.30 27.21 3.78
N GLY A 15 21.73 28.46 3.98
CA GLY A 15 21.59 29.21 5.22
C GLY A 15 22.94 29.51 5.89
N SER A 16 22.94 30.38 6.91
CA SER A 16 24.17 30.64 7.68
C SER A 16 24.62 29.34 8.35
N ARG A 17 25.90 28.98 8.13
CA ARG A 17 26.48 27.71 8.61
C ARG A 17 25.72 26.46 8.12
N GLY A 18 25.03 26.55 6.99
CA GLY A 18 24.30 25.43 6.40
C GLY A 18 23.03 25.05 7.15
N GLN A 19 22.40 25.93 7.94
CA GLN A 19 21.16 25.58 8.66
C GLN A 19 19.92 26.26 8.08
N GLY A 20 18.81 25.50 8.06
CA GLY A 20 17.45 26.03 7.97
C GLY A 20 16.87 26.22 6.57
N ARG A 21 17.65 25.99 5.50
CA ARG A 21 17.11 26.01 4.13
C ARG A 21 17.52 24.78 3.35
N ILE A 22 16.55 24.15 2.72
CA ILE A 22 16.73 23.06 1.78
C ILE A 22 16.14 23.54 0.46
N LYS A 23 16.92 23.44 -0.61
CA LYS A 23 16.46 23.66 -1.99
C LYS A 23 16.45 22.31 -2.70
N LEU A 24 15.37 22.08 -3.42
CA LEU A 24 15.19 20.90 -4.26
C LEU A 24 15.09 21.38 -5.70
N GLU A 25 15.69 20.62 -6.61
CA GLU A 25 15.43 20.79 -8.04
C GLU A 25 13.98 20.43 -8.34
N GLU A 26 13.40 21.08 -9.36
CA GLU A 26 12.00 20.88 -9.72
C GLU A 26 11.69 19.41 -10.06
N SER A 27 12.59 18.76 -10.79
CA SER A 27 12.49 17.34 -11.14
C SER A 27 12.45 16.42 -9.92
N GLU A 28 13.16 16.77 -8.84
CA GLU A 28 13.15 15.98 -7.60
C GLU A 28 11.83 16.16 -6.84
N ILE A 29 11.23 17.35 -6.90
CA ILE A 29 9.90 17.60 -6.34
C ILE A 29 8.85 16.74 -7.05
N GLU A 30 8.89 16.67 -8.38
CA GLU A 30 7.97 15.83 -9.16
C GLU A 30 8.13 14.35 -8.81
N ARG A 31 9.37 13.85 -8.77
CA ARG A 31 9.68 12.47 -8.37
C ARG A 31 9.16 12.15 -6.96
N LEU A 32 9.35 13.05 -6.01
CA LEU A 32 8.86 12.87 -4.64
C LEU A 32 7.33 12.86 -4.58
N LYS A 33 6.66 13.76 -5.31
CA LYS A 33 5.19 13.76 -5.41
C LYS A 33 4.66 12.45 -5.98
N ASP A 34 5.32 11.93 -7.01
CA ASP A 34 4.94 10.65 -7.61
C ASP A 34 5.16 9.48 -6.64
N ALA A 35 6.29 9.45 -5.93
CA ALA A 35 6.56 8.45 -4.89
C ALA A 35 5.56 8.53 -3.70
N MET A 36 4.97 9.70 -3.45
CA MET A 36 3.91 9.88 -2.45
C MET A 36 2.53 9.50 -2.97
N ARG A 37 2.36 9.39 -4.29
CA ARG A 37 1.07 9.14 -4.93
C ARG A 37 0.56 7.77 -4.52
N VAL A 38 -0.70 7.73 -4.10
CA VAL A 38 -1.39 6.48 -3.81
C VAL A 38 -1.91 5.93 -5.13
N HIS A 39 -1.35 4.82 -5.56
CA HIS A 39 -1.95 4.00 -6.61
C HIS A 39 -2.88 3.00 -5.92
N PRO A 40 -4.21 3.13 -6.05
CA PRO A 40 -5.13 2.10 -5.56
C PRO A 40 -4.78 0.80 -6.28
N HIS A 41 -4.24 -0.16 -5.53
CA HIS A 41 -4.05 -1.50 -6.04
C HIS A 41 -5.46 -2.10 -6.23
N PRO A 42 -5.88 -2.44 -7.47
CA PRO A 42 -7.15 -3.12 -7.65
C PRO A 42 -7.10 -4.38 -6.80
N GLY A 43 -8.03 -4.46 -5.84
CA GLY A 43 -7.93 -5.30 -4.66
C GLY A 43 -7.59 -6.75 -4.99
N VAL A 44 -6.76 -7.35 -4.12
CA VAL A 44 -6.50 -8.79 -4.07
C VAL A 44 -7.82 -9.52 -4.30
N ALA A 45 -7.86 -10.38 -5.32
CA ALA A 45 -9.05 -11.15 -5.65
C ALA A 45 -9.55 -11.83 -4.38
N ARG A 46 -10.74 -11.43 -3.91
CA ARG A 46 -11.35 -12.02 -2.72
C ARG A 46 -11.50 -13.50 -3.02
N HIS A 47 -10.87 -14.35 -2.21
CA HIS A 47 -10.99 -15.80 -2.36
C HIS A 47 -12.49 -16.12 -2.35
N GLN A 48 -13.00 -16.68 -3.45
CA GLN A 48 -14.41 -17.04 -3.52
C GLN A 48 -14.67 -18.05 -2.40
N THR A 49 -15.75 -17.82 -1.65
CA THR A 49 -16.20 -18.76 -0.64
C THR A 49 -16.57 -20.05 -1.36
N VAL A 50 -15.72 -21.08 -1.24
CA VAL A 50 -16.04 -22.41 -1.77
C VAL A 50 -17.23 -22.91 -0.97
N GLN A 51 -18.39 -23.08 -1.62
CA GLN A 51 -19.53 -23.72 -0.97
C GLN A 51 -19.13 -25.16 -0.64
N ARG A 52 -18.87 -25.42 0.64
CA ARG A 52 -18.58 -26.76 1.15
C ARG A 52 -19.91 -27.48 1.32
N GLU A 53 -20.49 -27.92 0.21
CA GLU A 53 -21.71 -28.75 0.23
C GLU A 53 -21.43 -30.13 0.84
N HIS A 54 -20.18 -30.58 0.79
CA HIS A 54 -19.74 -31.84 1.37
C HIS A 54 -18.50 -31.65 2.23
N TYR A 55 -18.58 -32.13 3.48
CA TYR A 55 -17.45 -32.24 4.41
C TYR A 55 -17.03 -33.70 4.47
N PRO A 56 -15.73 -34.02 4.35
CA PRO A 56 -15.26 -35.38 4.54
C PRO A 56 -15.60 -35.84 5.96
N GLY A 57 -16.42 -36.90 6.09
CA GLY A 57 -16.84 -37.46 7.38
C GLY A 57 -18.22 -37.02 7.88
N ILE A 58 -18.91 -36.10 7.20
CA ILE A 58 -20.31 -35.78 7.50
C ILE A 58 -21.20 -36.51 6.49
N THR A 59 -21.94 -37.52 6.95
CA THR A 59 -22.86 -38.33 6.13
C THR A 59 -24.33 -37.92 6.26
N VAL A 60 -24.63 -36.94 7.11
CA VAL A 60 -25.99 -36.45 7.37
C VAL A 60 -26.23 -35.11 6.66
N PRO A 61 -27.47 -34.82 6.24
CA PRO A 61 -27.80 -33.53 5.62
C PRO A 61 -27.55 -32.39 6.60
N LEU A 62 -26.75 -31.42 6.18
CA LEU A 62 -26.52 -30.19 6.95
C LEU A 62 -27.77 -29.31 6.90
N GLY A 63 -28.30 -28.97 8.06
CA GLY A 63 -29.42 -28.04 8.17
C GLY A 63 -29.05 -26.65 7.64
N ARG A 64 -30.02 -25.92 7.08
CA ARG A 64 -29.82 -24.52 6.67
C ARG A 64 -29.92 -23.62 7.91
N PRO A 65 -29.06 -22.60 8.06
CA PRO A 65 -29.25 -21.59 9.08
C PRO A 65 -30.61 -20.91 8.85
N ALA A 66 -31.41 -20.79 9.92
CA ALA A 66 -32.69 -20.09 9.89
C ALA A 66 -32.48 -18.59 9.60
N PRO A 67 -33.45 -17.92 8.94
CA PRO A 67 -33.37 -16.50 8.60
C PRO A 67 -33.30 -15.59 9.82
#